data_AF-A0A8T0U8I8-F1
#
_entry.id   AF-A0A8T0U8I8-F1
#
_cell.length_a   1.000
_cell.length_b   1.000
_cell.length_c   1.000
_cell.angle_alpha   90.00
_cell.angle_beta   90.00
_cell.angle_gamma   90.00
#
_symmetry.space_group_name_H-M   'P 1'
#
loop_
_entity.id
_entity.type
_entity.pdbx_description
1 polymer ?
#
loop_
_entity_poly.entity_id
_entity_poly.type
_entity_poly.pdbx_seq_one_letter_code
_entity_poly.pdbx_strand_id
1 'polypeptide(L)'
;MLYGVECWPTKKATCPATECSRDADVADEVIRDRVGVAPIEEKLTQHRLRWFGHVQRRPPEAPVRNGVLERVDNVKRGRGRPKLTLDESVKRDLKDRNISKEIALDRSAWRLAINVSEP
;
A
#
# COMPACT_ATOMS: atom_id res chain seq x y z
N MET A 1 -10.10 -42.98 25.59
CA MET A 1 -10.50 -42.83 24.19
C MET A 1 -9.94 -41.49 23.71
N LEU A 2 -8.68 -41.49 23.25
CA LEU A 2 -7.98 -40.28 22.80
C LEU A 2 -8.02 -40.28 21.27
N TYR A 3 -8.77 -39.33 20.72
CA TYR A 3 -8.88 -39.11 19.29
C TYR A 3 -7.52 -38.68 18.73
N GLY A 4 -7.08 -39.37 17.68
CA GLY A 4 -5.79 -39.22 17.05
C GLY A 4 -5.54 -37.81 16.51
N VAL A 5 -4.40 -37.25 16.89
CA VAL A 5 -3.76 -36.11 16.22
C VAL A 5 -2.87 -36.68 15.11
N GLU A 6 -3.46 -36.99 13.97
CA GLU A 6 -2.70 -37.27 12.75
C GLU A 6 -2.28 -35.93 12.12
N CYS A 7 -1.02 -35.56 12.34
CA CYS A 7 -0.33 -34.56 11.53
C CYS A 7 0.02 -35.18 10.18
N TRP A 8 -0.56 -34.67 9.09
CA TRP A 8 -0.22 -35.07 7.73
C TRP A 8 1.27 -34.81 7.44
N PRO A 9 2.03 -35.78 6.90
CA PRO A 9 3.44 -35.56 6.59
C PRO A 9 3.54 -34.92 5.20
N THR A 10 3.41 -33.59 5.11
CA THR A 10 4.03 -32.88 3.98
C THR A 10 5.53 -32.94 4.18
N LYS A 11 6.22 -33.69 3.32
CA LYS A 11 7.68 -33.78 3.28
C LYS A 11 8.29 -32.37 3.21
N LYS A 12 8.66 -31.82 4.35
CA LYS A 12 9.66 -30.76 4.47
C LYS A 12 10.67 -31.27 5.47
N ALA A 13 11.89 -31.45 5.00
CA ALA A 13 13.03 -31.71 5.87
C ALA A 13 13.08 -30.59 6.90
N THR A 14 13.07 -30.96 8.17
CA THR A 14 13.34 -30.03 9.27
C THR A 14 14.81 -29.65 9.19
N CYS A 15 15.12 -28.49 8.60
CA CYS A 15 16.45 -27.93 8.71
C CYS A 15 16.65 -27.46 10.17
N PRO A 16 17.72 -27.87 10.86
CA PRO A 16 18.03 -27.36 12.18
C PRO A 16 18.30 -25.84 12.09
N ALA A 17 17.79 -25.08 13.05
CA ALA A 17 17.74 -23.63 13.07
C ALA A 17 19.10 -22.90 13.03
N THR A 18 20.21 -23.63 12.99
CA THR A 18 21.57 -23.09 12.87
C THR A 18 22.12 -23.09 11.44
N GLU A 19 21.39 -23.67 10.48
CA GLU A 19 21.80 -23.76 9.07
C GLU A 19 20.73 -23.24 8.08
N CYS A 20 19.83 -22.36 8.52
CA CYS A 20 18.91 -21.62 7.64
C CYS A 20 19.43 -20.22 7.25
N SER A 21 20.73 -19.97 7.36
CA SER A 21 21.31 -18.63 7.18
C SER A 21 22.58 -18.67 6.34
N ARG A 22 22.54 -19.21 5.12
CA ARG A 22 23.72 -19.19 4.22
C ARG A 22 23.48 -18.78 2.77
N ASP A 23 22.26 -18.45 2.35
CA ASP A 23 21.99 -17.93 0.99
C ASP A 23 20.86 -16.88 0.96
N ALA A 24 20.92 -15.86 1.81
CA ALA A 24 19.87 -14.81 1.85
C ALA A 24 20.41 -13.37 1.93
N ASP A 25 21.64 -13.11 1.49
CA ASP A 25 22.20 -11.75 1.42
C ASP A 25 22.11 -11.17 -0.01
N VAL A 26 20.99 -11.40 -0.69
CA VAL A 26 20.68 -10.68 -1.94
C VAL A 26 19.77 -9.51 -1.60
N ALA A 27 20.26 -8.28 -1.82
CA ALA A 27 19.47 -7.08 -1.62
C ALA A 27 18.22 -7.08 -2.53
N ASP A 28 17.08 -6.63 -2.00
CA ASP A 28 15.81 -6.52 -2.75
C ASP A 28 15.98 -5.72 -4.05
N GLU A 29 16.87 -4.72 -4.04
CA GLU A 29 17.26 -3.95 -5.23
C GLU A 29 17.80 -4.82 -6.37
N VAL A 30 18.66 -5.80 -6.06
CA VAL A 30 19.26 -6.71 -7.06
C VAL A 30 18.21 -7.65 -7.64
N ILE A 31 17.25 -8.10 -6.83
CA ILE A 31 16.16 -8.96 -7.30
C ILE A 31 15.23 -8.16 -8.21
N ARG A 32 14.86 -6.94 -7.82
CA ARG A 32 13.99 -6.07 -8.60
C ARG A 32 14.60 -5.67 -9.93
N ASP A 33 15.89 -5.37 -9.96
CA ASP A 33 16.63 -5.07 -11.19
C ASP A 33 16.60 -6.27 -12.17
N ARG A 34 16.79 -7.49 -11.65
CA ARG A 34 16.73 -8.71 -12.48
C ARG A 34 15.34 -9.03 -13.01
N VAL A 35 14.29 -8.79 -12.22
CA VAL A 35 12.91 -9.14 -12.58
C VAL A 35 12.19 -8.00 -13.30
N GLY A 36 12.73 -6.79 -13.28
CA GLY A 36 12.11 -5.60 -13.88
C GLY A 36 10.86 -5.17 -13.12
N VAL A 37 10.90 -5.17 -11.78
CA VAL A 37 9.73 -4.80 -10.95
C VAL A 37 10.00 -3.51 -10.19
N ALA A 38 9.07 -2.56 -10.28
CA ALA A 38 9.13 -1.32 -9.54
C ALA A 38 9.07 -1.56 -8.01
N PRO A 39 9.66 -0.66 -7.19
CA PRO A 39 9.60 -0.76 -5.75
C PRO A 39 8.17 -0.87 -5.21
N ILE A 40 7.96 -1.72 -4.20
CA ILE A 40 6.64 -1.94 -3.60
C ILE A 40 6.02 -0.65 -3.07
N GLU A 41 6.85 0.26 -2.54
CA GLU A 41 6.41 1.56 -2.02
C GLU A 41 5.75 2.43 -3.11
N GLU A 42 6.29 2.41 -4.32
CA GLU A 42 5.73 3.13 -5.46
C GLU A 42 4.38 2.55 -5.88
N LYS A 43 4.25 1.22 -5.88
CA LYS A 43 2.97 0.55 -6.16
C LYS A 43 1.93 0.84 -5.09
N LEU A 44 2.30 0.80 -3.81
CA LEU A 44 1.40 1.17 -2.71
C LEU A 44 0.94 2.62 -2.84
N THR A 45 1.85 3.53 -3.18
CA THR A 45 1.55 4.94 -3.44
C THR A 45 0.61 5.11 -4.63
N GLN A 46 0.87 4.42 -5.74
CA GLN A 46 -0.02 4.39 -6.89
C GLN A 46 -1.42 3.89 -6.51
N HIS A 47 -1.55 2.80 -5.77
CA HIS A 47 -2.84 2.24 -5.37
C HIS A 47 -3.62 3.21 -4.46
N ARG A 48 -2.94 3.86 -3.52
CA ARG A 48 -3.52 4.88 -2.63
C ARG A 48 -4.03 6.08 -3.43
N LEU A 49 -3.25 6.59 -4.39
CA LEU A 49 -3.66 7.68 -5.28
C LEU A 49 -4.77 7.25 -6.26
N ARG A 50 -4.77 6.01 -6.76
CA ARG A 50 -5.87 5.48 -7.58
C ARG A 50 -7.19 5.52 -6.82
N TRP A 51 -7.18 5.05 -5.57
CA TRP A 51 -8.35 5.10 -4.69
C TRP A 51 -8.77 6.54 -4.39
N PHE A 52 -7.82 7.43 -4.07
CA PHE A 52 -8.11 8.83 -3.81
C PHE A 52 -8.79 9.51 -5.01
N GLY A 53 -8.27 9.34 -6.21
CA GLY A 53 -8.90 9.88 -7.42
C GLY A 53 -10.29 9.29 -7.67
N HIS A 54 -10.54 8.03 -7.29
CA HIS A 54 -11.89 7.48 -7.31
C HIS A 54 -12.82 8.23 -6.35
N VAL A 55 -12.40 8.44 -5.10
CA VAL A 55 -13.17 9.17 -4.09
C VAL A 55 -13.45 10.62 -4.52
N GLN A 56 -12.44 11.32 -5.05
CA GLN A 56 -12.54 12.72 -5.49
C GLN A 56 -13.56 12.92 -6.62
N ARG A 57 -13.83 11.89 -7.44
CA ARG A 57 -14.79 11.94 -8.54
C ARG A 57 -16.21 11.49 -8.17
N ARG A 58 -16.43 11.00 -6.95
CA ARG A 58 -17.78 10.64 -6.48
C ARG A 58 -18.60 11.91 -6.23
N PRO A 59 -19.94 11.86 -6.34
CA PRO A 59 -20.79 12.99 -5.98
C PRO A 59 -20.61 13.33 -4.48
N PRO A 60 -20.79 14.59 -4.06
CA PRO A 60 -20.59 15.03 -2.67
C PRO A 60 -21.51 14.29 -1.68
N GLU A 61 -22.69 13.86 -2.12
CA GLU A 61 -23.64 13.08 -1.33
C GLU A 61 -23.17 11.64 -1.07
N ALA A 62 -22.12 11.18 -1.77
CA ALA A 62 -21.60 9.83 -1.59
C ALA A 62 -20.97 9.70 -0.18
N PRO A 63 -21.41 8.72 0.64
CA PRO A 63 -20.89 8.55 2.00
C PRO A 63 -19.37 8.39 2.08
N VAL A 64 -18.78 7.73 1.07
CA VAL A 64 -17.34 7.54 0.96
C VAL A 64 -16.60 8.87 0.73
N ARG A 65 -17.17 9.80 -0.03
CA ARG A 65 -16.56 11.11 -0.27
C ARG A 65 -16.65 11.98 0.97
N ASN A 66 -17.84 12.09 1.55
CA ASN A 66 -18.10 12.87 2.76
C ASN A 66 -17.21 12.37 3.92
N GLY A 67 -17.25 11.08 4.24
CA GLY A 67 -16.50 10.53 5.39
C GLY A 67 -14.96 10.58 5.27
N VAL A 68 -14.44 10.78 4.06
CA VAL A 68 -12.99 10.84 3.78
C VAL A 68 -12.50 12.28 3.60
N LEU A 69 -13.22 13.11 2.83
CA LEU A 69 -12.80 14.48 2.50
C LEU A 69 -13.34 15.53 3.46
N GLU A 70 -14.53 15.32 4.04
CA GLU A 70 -15.20 16.29 4.92
C GLU A 70 -15.03 15.94 6.41
N ARG A 71 -14.15 14.97 6.70
CA ARG A 71 -13.89 14.56 8.07
C ARG A 71 -13.31 15.73 8.87
N VAL A 72 -14.04 16.14 9.90
CA VAL A 72 -13.63 17.23 10.78
C VAL A 72 -12.39 16.81 11.57
N ASP A 73 -11.27 17.51 11.37
CA ASP A 73 -9.99 17.26 12.04
C ASP A 73 -10.02 17.52 13.56
N ASN A 74 -11.10 18.13 14.07
CA ASN A 74 -11.25 18.54 15.46
C ASN A 74 -11.64 17.41 16.45
N VAL A 75 -11.69 16.14 16.00
CA VAL A 75 -11.95 15.02 16.90
C VAL A 75 -10.66 14.64 17.63
N LYS A 76 -10.62 14.87 18.95
CA LYS A 76 -9.53 14.43 19.83
C LYS A 76 -9.28 12.93 19.63
N ARG A 77 -8.12 12.57 19.06
CA ARG A 77 -7.77 11.16 18.83
C ARG A 77 -7.41 10.48 20.15
N GLY A 78 -7.92 9.26 20.33
CA GLY A 78 -7.56 8.41 21.47
C GLY A 78 -6.07 8.04 21.45
N ARG A 79 -5.52 7.75 22.64
CA ARG A 79 -4.15 7.27 22.80
C ARG A 79 -3.98 5.91 22.09
N GLY A 80 -2.85 5.69 21.42
CA GLY A 80 -2.51 4.42 20.75
C GLY A 80 -2.89 4.31 19.28
N ARG A 81 -3.67 5.24 18.71
CA ARG A 81 -3.95 5.26 17.27
C ARG A 81 -2.73 5.79 16.50
N PRO A 82 -2.36 5.17 15.34
CA PRO A 82 -1.34 5.73 14.47
C PRO A 82 -1.62 7.20 14.14
N LYS A 83 -0.57 8.04 14.21
CA LYS A 83 -0.68 9.49 13.97
C LYS A 83 -1.10 9.77 12.53
N LEU A 84 -0.64 8.95 11.59
CA LEU A 84 -0.84 9.11 10.15
C LEU A 84 -2.29 8.83 9.73
N THR A 85 -2.95 9.86 9.22
CA THR A 85 -4.22 9.67 8.51
C THR A 85 -4.01 9.32 7.06
N LEU A 86 -5.08 8.79 6.46
CA LEU A 86 -5.13 8.60 5.02
C LEU A 86 -5.01 9.95 4.27
N ASP A 87 -5.62 11.03 4.78
CA ASP A 87 -5.47 12.37 4.18
C ASP A 87 -4.01 12.87 4.24
N GLU A 88 -3.35 12.75 5.41
CA GLU A 88 -1.92 13.07 5.55
C GLU A 88 -1.04 12.22 4.62
N SER A 89 -1.36 10.94 4.45
CA SER A 89 -0.62 10.03 3.55
C SER A 89 -0.80 10.44 2.09
N VAL A 90 -2.03 10.74 1.66
CA VAL A 90 -2.30 11.21 0.29
C VAL A 90 -1.63 12.58 0.04
N LYS A 91 -1.66 13.49 1.01
CA LYS A 91 -0.99 14.79 0.90
C LYS A 91 0.53 14.63 0.69
N ARG A 92 1.14 13.67 1.40
CA ARG A 92 2.56 13.34 1.24
C ARG A 92 2.84 12.80 -0.16
N ASP A 93 2.09 11.80 -0.60
CA ASP A 93 2.27 11.20 -1.94
C ASP A 93 2.14 12.20 -3.08
N LEU A 94 1.14 13.08 -3.00
CA LEU A 94 0.91 14.15 -3.97
C LEU A 94 2.11 15.09 -4.03
N LYS A 95 2.67 15.44 -2.86
CA LYS A 95 3.84 16.30 -2.75
C LYS A 95 5.09 15.61 -3.31
N ASP A 96 5.33 14.37 -2.91
CA ASP A 96 6.51 13.59 -3.32
C ASP A 96 6.54 13.39 -4.84
N ARG A 97 5.37 13.27 -5.47
CA ARG A 97 5.22 13.14 -6.93
C ARG A 97 4.97 14.45 -7.66
N ASN A 98 4.90 15.58 -6.97
CA ASN A 98 4.56 16.90 -7.52
C ASN A 98 3.26 16.91 -8.36
N ILE A 99 2.20 16.24 -7.88
CA ILE A 99 0.90 16.14 -8.54
C ILE A 99 -0.10 17.08 -7.84
N SER A 100 -0.81 17.91 -8.61
CA SER A 100 -1.92 18.70 -8.07
C SER A 100 -3.15 17.83 -7.81
N LYS A 101 -3.83 18.06 -6.67
CA LYS A 101 -5.08 17.40 -6.30
C LYS A 101 -6.20 17.64 -7.31
N GLU A 102 -6.18 18.77 -8.01
CA GLU A 102 -7.22 19.16 -8.99
C GLU A 102 -7.22 18.25 -10.22
N ILE A 103 -6.05 17.72 -10.59
CA ILE A 103 -5.89 16.79 -11.72
C ILE A 103 -6.72 15.52 -11.51
N ALA A 104 -7.06 15.16 -10.27
CA ALA A 104 -7.88 13.99 -9.97
C ALA A 104 -9.28 14.03 -10.60
N LEU A 105 -9.79 15.20 -11.00
CA LEU A 105 -11.06 15.31 -11.72
C LEU A 105 -10.96 14.80 -13.17
N ASP A 106 -9.83 15.06 -13.84
CA ASP A 106 -9.55 14.49 -15.16
C ASP A 106 -9.03 13.06 -15.02
N ARG A 107 -9.85 12.09 -15.45
CA ARG A 107 -9.50 10.67 -15.37
C ARG A 107 -8.26 10.31 -16.19
N SER A 108 -8.06 10.95 -17.33
CA SER A 108 -6.95 10.65 -18.24
C SER A 108 -5.64 11.20 -17.70
N ALA A 109 -5.60 12.50 -17.38
CA ALA A 109 -4.46 13.14 -16.75
C ALA A 109 -4.10 12.49 -15.41
N TRP A 110 -5.09 12.12 -14.58
CA TRP A 110 -4.85 11.40 -13.33
C TRP A 110 -4.19 10.05 -13.53
N ARG A 111 -4.64 9.25 -14.50
CA ARG A 111 -4.05 7.93 -14.80
C ARG A 111 -2.61 8.05 -15.25
N LEU A 112 -2.29 9.05 -16.07
CA LEU A 112 -0.93 9.33 -16.52
C LEU A 112 -0.04 9.78 -15.36
N ALA A 113 -0.52 10.74 -14.56
CA ALA A 113 0.24 11.32 -13.45
C ALA A 113 0.59 10.30 -12.36
N ILE A 114 -0.32 9.36 -12.06
CA ILE A 114 -0.10 8.36 -11.01
C ILE A 114 0.57 7.08 -11.54
N ASN A 115 0.84 6.98 -12.84
CA ASN A 115 1.38 5.74 -13.40
C ASN A 115 2.76 5.43 -12.80
N VAL A 116 3.05 4.15 -12.60
CA VAL A 116 4.35 3.67 -12.13
C VAL A 116 4.76 2.67 -13.19
N SER A 117 5.64 3.12 -14.07
CA SER A 117 6.25 2.30 -15.10
C SER A 117 7.07 1.21 -14.42
N GLU A 118 7.00 0.00 -14.96
CA GLU A 118 8.02 -0.99 -14.65
C GLU A 118 9.32 -0.56 -15.34
N PRO A 119 10.49 -0.77 -14.69
CA PRO A 119 11.80 -0.48 -15.26
C PRO A 119 12.13 -1.34 -16.49
#